data_AF-A0A1L3NL98-F1
#
_entry.id   AF-A0A1L3NL98-F1
#
_cell.length_a   1.000
_cell.length_b   1.000
_cell.length_c   1.000
_cell.angle_alpha   90.00
_cell.angle_beta   90.00
_cell.angle_gamma   90.00
#
_symmetry.space_group_name_H-M   'P 1'
#
loop_
_entity.id
_entity.type
_entity.pdbx_description
1 polymer ?
#
loop_
_entity_poly.entity_id
_entity_poly.type
_entity_poly.pdbx_seq_one_letter_code
_entity_poly.pdbx_strand_id
1 'polypeptide(L)'
;MAEYLGTVKLGTFYHNGEALSLPTRPWYSNKYPGSLSSRGNGNIPTFSGEIKDWTIGDTSSDDNKKLKWVKIKDGNKTLLICDRNILNNISWDTLNEAGYVDGTKITIDGNDYLCRLLTGGNNYRSGTDEYSGGTPTDNEWDRFIWNEDGIKGLPIPTTSDLDKTLDYDDLDGEHNKLWSWWANCSWCKEIYKENTDSRVWRGYYSAHYFDYDKSYYTTNKPYGWRPVLEVLNSDNENSDTKKFLIKQNDNYYTIDNGYIDLGQADTTNDLNNLFDKHGFKDLYLITKEFNGKKIHMSKDKNDIWETDSELDMNKVEGDVQLVEENNEKYIKYGSGECDIPDEIKKINEGKFKILMK
;
A
#
# COMPACT_ATOMS: atom_id res chain seq x y z
N MET A 1 -4.93 -18.07 -1.80
CA MET A 1 -3.49 -17.80 -1.72
C MET A 1 -3.29 -16.31 -1.86
N ALA A 2 -2.30 -15.75 -1.17
CA ALA A 2 -1.99 -14.34 -1.27
C ALA A 2 -1.42 -14.01 -2.67
N GLU A 3 -1.71 -12.81 -3.15
CA GLU A 3 -1.29 -12.31 -4.46
C GLU A 3 -0.59 -10.96 -4.32
N TYR A 4 0.56 -10.82 -4.98
CA TYR A 4 1.28 -9.56 -5.06
C TYR A 4 0.75 -8.72 -6.23
N LEU A 5 0.26 -7.52 -5.90
CA LEU A 5 -0.37 -6.60 -6.85
C LEU A 5 0.54 -5.42 -7.25
N GLY A 6 1.85 -5.52 -6.97
CA GLY A 6 2.82 -4.47 -7.25
C GLY A 6 3.12 -3.55 -6.06
N THR A 7 4.01 -2.59 -6.29
CA THR A 7 4.29 -1.52 -5.32
C THR A 7 3.55 -0.25 -5.69
N VAL A 8 3.06 0.48 -4.69
CA VAL A 8 2.37 1.76 -4.88
C VAL A 8 3.00 2.86 -4.03
N LYS A 9 2.94 4.10 -4.50
CA LYS A 9 3.29 5.30 -3.73
C LYS A 9 2.01 5.94 -3.19
N LEU A 10 1.83 5.98 -1.87
CA LEU A 10 0.59 6.47 -1.24
C LEU A 10 0.85 7.14 0.11
N GLY A 11 0.21 8.27 0.34
CA GLY A 11 0.33 9.01 1.58
C GLY A 11 1.72 9.58 1.80
N THR A 12 1.83 10.39 2.83
CA THR A 12 3.09 11.01 3.26
C THR A 12 3.15 10.98 4.77
N PHE A 13 4.36 10.84 5.31
CA PHE A 13 4.58 10.89 6.74
C PHE A 13 4.86 12.34 7.15
N TYR A 14 4.11 12.83 8.13
CA TYR A 14 4.16 14.19 8.61
C TYR A 14 4.60 14.24 10.06
N HIS A 15 5.32 15.31 10.42
CA HIS A 15 5.58 15.67 11.81
C HIS A 15 5.22 17.14 12.01
N ASN A 16 4.32 17.44 12.94
CA ASN A 16 3.78 18.80 13.16
C ASN A 16 3.22 19.44 11.88
N GLY A 17 2.59 18.63 11.02
CA GLY A 17 2.05 19.07 9.73
C GLY A 17 3.10 19.27 8.62
N GLU A 18 4.39 19.09 8.89
CA GLU A 18 5.43 19.16 7.88
C GLU A 18 5.65 17.80 7.21
N ALA A 19 5.55 17.77 5.88
CA ALA A 19 5.79 16.58 5.06
C ALA A 19 7.27 16.17 5.09
N LEU A 20 7.56 14.97 5.59
CA LEU A 20 8.91 14.41 5.69
C LEU A 20 9.32 13.66 4.42
N SER A 21 10.62 13.67 4.13
CA SER A 21 11.18 12.85 3.06
C SER A 21 11.14 11.37 3.39
N LEU A 22 10.87 10.54 2.39
CA LEU A 22 10.99 9.09 2.49
C LEU A 22 12.45 8.73 2.82
N PRO A 23 12.71 7.93 3.87
CA PRO A 23 14.07 7.56 4.25
C PRO A 23 14.77 6.76 3.14
N THR A 24 15.85 7.30 2.58
CA THR A 24 16.68 6.63 1.55
C THR A 24 17.71 5.67 2.12
N ARG A 25 17.96 5.73 3.44
CA ARG A 25 18.84 4.85 4.21
C ARG A 25 18.04 4.27 5.37
N PRO A 26 17.15 3.29 5.10
CA PRO A 26 16.09 2.85 6.01
C PRO A 26 16.57 1.94 7.17
N TRP A 27 17.82 2.08 7.58
CA TRP A 27 18.36 1.43 8.77
C TRP A 27 18.35 2.38 9.97
N TYR A 28 18.85 1.88 11.10
CA TYR A 28 18.83 2.58 12.36
C TYR A 28 19.35 4.04 12.29
N SER A 29 18.54 4.97 12.79
CA SER A 29 18.73 6.42 12.70
C SER A 29 20.05 6.88 13.28
N ASN A 30 20.75 7.74 12.53
CA ASN A 30 21.99 8.39 12.94
C ASN A 30 23.12 7.43 13.31
N LYS A 31 22.98 6.13 12.99
CA LYS A 31 23.99 5.12 13.24
C LYS A 31 24.29 4.35 11.97
N TYR A 32 25.48 3.78 11.96
CA TYR A 32 25.85 2.75 11.01
C TYR A 32 25.91 1.40 11.75
N PRO A 33 25.19 0.38 11.28
CA PRO A 33 25.23 -0.97 11.85
C PRO A 33 26.55 -1.67 11.54
N GLY A 34 27.29 -2.11 12.56
CA GLY A 34 28.55 -2.84 12.37
C GLY A 34 29.69 -1.97 11.80
N SER A 35 30.65 -2.62 11.13
CA SER A 35 31.87 -1.99 10.61
C SER A 35 31.73 -1.38 9.22
N LEU A 36 30.55 -1.48 8.58
CA LEU A 36 30.40 -1.21 7.14
C LEU A 36 30.09 0.28 6.83
N SER A 37 30.74 1.21 7.53
CA SER A 37 30.37 2.64 7.61
C SER A 37 30.33 3.42 6.28
N SER A 38 30.83 2.86 5.17
CA SER A 38 30.93 3.54 3.88
C SER A 38 29.60 3.99 3.26
N ARG A 39 28.47 3.38 3.65
CA ARG A 39 27.13 3.72 3.14
C ARG A 39 26.45 4.88 3.91
N GLY A 40 27.04 5.33 5.01
CA GLY A 40 26.57 6.48 5.81
C GLY A 40 25.43 6.16 6.79
N ASN A 41 25.11 7.11 7.66
CA ASN A 41 24.16 6.87 8.75
C ASN A 41 22.71 6.72 8.27
N GLY A 42 21.92 5.89 8.96
CA GLY A 42 20.49 5.72 8.71
C GLY A 42 19.74 7.04 8.89
N ASN A 43 18.72 7.28 8.06
CA ASN A 43 18.00 8.56 8.01
C ASN A 43 16.50 8.44 8.27
N ILE A 44 16.05 7.36 8.89
CA ILE A 44 14.68 7.28 9.40
C ILE A 44 14.50 8.34 10.50
N PRO A 45 13.39 9.12 10.49
CA PRO A 45 13.05 10.02 11.57
C PRO A 45 13.08 9.34 12.94
N THR A 46 13.53 10.06 13.95
CA THR A 46 13.57 9.56 15.34
C THR A 46 12.40 10.15 16.09
N PHE A 47 11.60 9.30 16.73
CA PHE A 47 10.46 9.73 17.52
C PHE A 47 10.89 10.64 18.67
N SER A 48 10.13 11.73 18.81
CA SER A 48 10.26 12.73 19.86
C SER A 48 8.90 13.43 20.03
N GLY A 49 8.62 13.93 21.23
CA GLY A 49 7.36 14.64 21.50
C GLY A 49 6.19 13.66 21.63
N GLU A 50 5.03 14.05 21.10
CA GLU A 50 3.79 13.29 21.24
C GLU A 50 3.43 12.55 19.94
N ILE A 51 2.93 11.32 20.04
CA ILE A 51 2.59 10.49 18.87
C ILE A 51 1.51 11.12 17.98
N LYS A 52 0.64 11.96 18.53
CA LYS A 52 -0.39 12.68 17.75
C LYS A 52 0.18 13.66 16.73
N ASP A 53 1.42 14.11 16.94
CA ASP A 53 2.11 15.04 16.06
C ASP A 53 2.75 14.33 14.86
N TRP A 54 2.78 12.98 14.88
CA TRP A 54 3.31 12.12 13.83
C TRP A 54 2.17 11.40 13.13
N THR A 55 1.92 11.76 11.87
CA THR A 55 0.74 11.26 11.15
C THR A 55 1.09 10.76 9.75
N ILE A 56 0.35 9.75 9.30
CA ILE A 56 0.28 9.39 7.88
C ILE A 56 -0.94 10.12 7.33
N GLY A 57 -0.73 11.00 6.36
CA GLY A 57 -1.80 11.80 5.76
C GLY A 57 -1.73 11.77 4.23
N ASP A 58 -2.44 12.71 3.61
CA ASP A 58 -2.56 12.84 2.16
C ASP A 58 -1.19 12.84 1.46
N THR A 59 -1.20 12.28 0.25
CA THR A 59 -0.01 12.16 -0.59
C THR A 59 0.52 13.54 -0.94
N SER A 60 1.79 13.80 -0.64
CA SER A 60 2.47 14.99 -1.11
C SER A 60 2.75 14.90 -2.61
N SER A 61 2.65 16.03 -3.31
CA SER A 61 3.05 16.13 -4.72
C SER A 61 4.56 15.91 -4.94
N ASP A 62 5.40 16.05 -3.91
CA ASP A 62 6.83 15.73 -3.97
C ASP A 62 7.03 14.21 -3.89
N ASP A 63 7.47 13.64 -5.01
CA ASP A 63 7.72 12.21 -5.19
C ASP A 63 8.71 11.60 -4.19
N ASN A 64 9.59 12.41 -3.59
CA ASN A 64 10.55 11.99 -2.58
C ASN A 64 9.95 11.91 -1.17
N LYS A 65 8.70 12.35 -0.97
CA LYS A 65 8.00 12.32 0.32
C LYS A 65 6.91 11.25 0.37
N LYS A 66 6.52 10.71 -0.78
CA LYS A 66 5.50 9.67 -0.89
C LYS A 66 5.99 8.38 -0.21
N LEU A 67 5.19 7.83 0.70
CA LEU A 67 5.46 6.51 1.27
C LEU A 67 5.28 5.43 0.20
N LYS A 68 6.12 4.38 0.27
CA LYS A 68 6.10 3.26 -0.67
C LYS A 68 5.60 2.00 0.01
N TRP A 69 4.68 1.32 -0.66
CA TRP A 69 3.96 0.18 -0.10
C TRP A 69 4.01 -1.01 -1.06
N VAL A 70 4.08 -2.20 -0.50
CA VAL A 70 3.87 -3.47 -1.21
C VAL A 70 2.39 -3.83 -1.07
N LYS A 71 1.67 -3.94 -2.19
CA LYS A 71 0.24 -4.25 -2.20
C LYS A 71 0.03 -5.76 -2.30
N ILE A 72 -0.60 -6.34 -1.28
CA ILE A 72 -0.90 -7.77 -1.19
C ILE A 72 -2.41 -7.96 -1.07
N LYS A 73 -2.99 -8.84 -1.88
CA LYS A 73 -4.35 -9.34 -1.70
C LYS A 73 -4.29 -10.69 -0.99
N ASP A 74 -4.87 -10.79 0.19
CA ASP A 74 -4.95 -12.03 0.97
C ASP A 74 -6.41 -12.35 1.29
N GLY A 75 -7.00 -13.23 0.48
CA GLY A 75 -8.44 -13.50 0.53
C GLY A 75 -9.25 -12.24 0.22
N ASN A 76 -10.08 -11.82 1.17
CA ASN A 76 -10.92 -10.63 1.05
C ASN A 76 -10.22 -9.34 1.51
N LYS A 77 -8.99 -9.44 2.03
CA LYS A 77 -8.22 -8.28 2.48
C LYS A 77 -7.29 -7.79 1.38
N THR A 78 -7.21 -6.48 1.23
CA THR A 78 -6.11 -5.83 0.52
C THR A 78 -5.27 -5.09 1.54
N LEU A 79 -3.99 -5.44 1.59
CA LEU A 79 -3.00 -4.87 2.48
C LEU A 79 -2.02 -4.02 1.69
N LEU A 80 -1.65 -2.87 2.24
CA LEU A 80 -0.51 -2.07 1.82
C LEU A 80 0.51 -2.15 2.95
N ILE A 81 1.58 -2.90 2.75
CA ILE A 81 2.64 -3.07 3.75
C ILE A 81 3.74 -2.05 3.42
N CYS A 82 4.06 -1.16 4.36
CA CYS A 82 5.12 -0.19 4.09
C CYS A 82 6.43 -0.93 3.86
N ASP A 83 7.15 -0.52 2.82
CA ASP A 83 8.35 -1.21 2.39
C ASP A 83 9.54 -0.98 3.34
N ARG A 84 9.39 -0.09 4.34
CA ARG A 84 10.38 0.22 5.38
C ARG A 84 9.74 0.70 6.68
N ASN A 85 10.53 0.73 7.76
CA ASN A 85 10.19 1.51 8.94
C ASN A 85 10.17 3.02 8.59
N ILE A 86 9.18 3.75 9.07
CA ILE A 86 9.03 5.21 8.82
C ILE A 86 9.40 6.07 10.03
N LEU A 87 9.52 5.45 11.21
CA LEU A 87 9.85 6.11 12.46
C LEU A 87 10.62 5.15 13.36
N ASN A 88 11.75 5.58 13.92
CA ASN A 88 12.53 4.81 14.89
C ASN A 88 12.40 5.41 16.31
N ASN A 89 12.93 4.71 17.32
CA ASN A 89 12.96 5.16 18.73
C ASN A 89 11.55 5.38 19.33
N ILE A 90 10.56 4.65 18.81
CA ILE A 90 9.19 4.65 19.31
C ILE A 90 8.91 3.34 20.05
N SER A 91 8.23 3.43 21.20
CA SER A 91 7.90 2.25 21.99
C SER A 91 6.66 1.58 21.42
N TRP A 92 6.54 0.28 21.69
CA TRP A 92 5.31 -0.42 21.39
C TRP A 92 4.14 0.16 22.19
N ASP A 93 4.36 0.52 23.46
CA ASP A 93 3.31 1.12 24.31
C ASP A 93 2.79 2.44 23.71
N THR A 94 3.67 3.29 23.19
CA THR A 94 3.28 4.54 22.51
C THR A 94 2.44 4.28 21.26
N LEU A 95 2.80 3.27 20.45
CA LEU A 95 1.99 2.87 19.29
C LEU A 95 0.63 2.31 19.72
N ASN A 96 0.60 1.54 20.81
CA ASN A 96 -0.61 0.94 21.36
C ASN A 96 -1.57 1.99 21.93
N GLU A 97 -1.06 2.96 22.68
CA GLU A 97 -1.83 4.09 23.21
C GLU A 97 -2.48 4.91 22.09
N ALA A 98 -1.82 5.03 20.94
CA ALA A 98 -2.37 5.65 19.74
C ALA A 98 -3.30 4.73 18.91
N GLY A 99 -3.49 3.47 19.32
CA GLY A 99 -4.32 2.48 18.66
C GLY A 99 -3.67 1.79 17.44
N TYR A 100 -2.44 2.14 17.07
CA TYR A 100 -1.77 1.60 15.88
C TYR A 100 -1.31 0.15 16.00
N VAL A 101 -1.40 -0.50 17.17
CA VAL A 101 -1.12 -1.93 17.29
C VAL A 101 -2.22 -2.72 16.57
N ASP A 102 -3.45 -2.62 17.05
CA ASP A 102 -4.58 -3.37 16.51
C ASP A 102 -5.20 -2.70 15.28
N GLY A 103 -5.23 -1.37 15.29
CA GLY A 103 -5.57 -0.56 14.14
C GLY A 103 -6.30 0.74 14.47
N THR A 104 -5.86 1.81 13.84
CA THR A 104 -6.50 3.13 13.88
C THR A 104 -6.98 3.48 12.48
N LYS A 105 -8.24 3.94 12.36
CA LYS A 105 -8.76 4.44 11.09
C LYS A 105 -8.04 5.73 10.72
N ILE A 106 -7.45 5.77 9.53
CA ILE A 106 -6.87 6.98 8.94
C ILE A 106 -7.46 7.21 7.55
N THR A 107 -7.36 8.44 7.06
CA THR A 107 -7.79 8.82 5.71
C THR A 107 -6.58 9.35 4.95
N ILE A 108 -6.37 8.83 3.74
CA ILE A 108 -5.32 9.28 2.81
C ILE A 108 -5.98 9.48 1.45
N ASP A 109 -5.83 10.68 0.89
CA ASP A 109 -6.38 11.05 -0.42
C ASP A 109 -7.89 10.80 -0.49
N GLY A 110 -8.59 11.03 0.62
CA GLY A 110 -10.04 10.79 0.76
C GLY A 110 -10.47 9.32 0.90
N ASN A 111 -9.53 8.37 0.94
CA ASN A 111 -9.81 6.95 1.13
C ASN A 111 -9.50 6.52 2.56
N ASP A 112 -10.34 5.65 3.12
CA ASP A 112 -10.19 5.18 4.49
C ASP A 112 -9.37 3.89 4.58
N TYR A 113 -8.52 3.81 5.61
CA TYR A 113 -7.67 2.67 5.87
C TYR A 113 -7.61 2.35 7.36
N LEU A 114 -7.41 1.08 7.69
CA LEU A 114 -7.04 0.66 9.03
C LEU A 114 -5.52 0.60 9.09
N CYS A 115 -4.91 1.60 9.73
CA CYS A 115 -3.46 1.64 9.92
C CYS A 115 -3.06 0.88 11.18
N ARG A 116 -2.21 -0.13 11.04
CA ARG A 116 -1.82 -1.03 12.13
C ARG A 116 -0.39 -1.59 11.99
N LEU A 117 0.05 -2.42 12.94
CA LEU A 117 1.27 -3.22 12.83
C LEU A 117 1.05 -4.55 12.10
N LEU A 118 2.11 -5.16 11.58
CA LEU A 118 2.12 -6.55 11.07
C LEU A 118 1.96 -7.55 12.21
N THR A 119 1.34 -8.71 11.93
CA THR A 119 1.53 -9.89 12.77
C THR A 119 2.92 -10.49 12.52
N GLY A 120 3.64 -10.81 13.58
CA GLY A 120 4.98 -11.39 13.55
C GLY A 120 5.09 -12.77 14.19
N GLY A 121 3.98 -13.32 14.70
CA GLY A 121 4.00 -14.48 15.61
C GLY A 121 4.26 -14.04 17.05
N ASN A 122 3.91 -14.88 18.03
CA ASN A 122 4.04 -14.58 19.46
C ASN A 122 5.14 -15.37 20.18
N ASN A 123 5.85 -16.26 19.48
CA ASN A 123 6.99 -17.00 20.01
C ASN A 123 7.96 -17.38 18.88
N TYR A 124 9.16 -17.83 19.23
CA TYR A 124 10.09 -18.46 18.29
C TYR A 124 9.42 -19.65 17.60
N ARG A 125 9.64 -19.80 16.30
CA ARG A 125 9.08 -20.92 15.55
C ARG A 125 9.64 -22.27 16.01
N SER A 126 10.96 -22.35 16.21
CA SER A 126 11.65 -23.58 16.59
C SER A 126 12.48 -23.40 17.87
N GLY A 127 11.92 -23.83 18.99
CA GLY A 127 12.61 -23.79 20.29
C GLY A 127 12.95 -22.36 20.71
N THR A 128 14.24 -22.02 20.67
CA THR A 128 14.78 -20.68 21.00
C THR A 128 15.59 -20.09 19.83
N ASP A 129 15.43 -20.62 18.62
CA ASP A 129 16.18 -20.17 17.45
C ASP A 129 15.58 -18.87 16.88
N GLU A 130 16.28 -17.76 17.07
CA GLU A 130 15.87 -16.44 16.60
C GLU A 130 15.82 -16.36 15.06
N TYR A 131 16.48 -17.29 14.37
CA TYR A 131 16.58 -17.35 12.90
C TYR A 131 15.65 -18.39 12.28
N SER A 132 14.58 -18.75 13.01
CA SER A 132 13.60 -19.73 12.52
C SER A 132 12.27 -19.09 12.11
N GLY A 133 12.09 -17.79 12.32
CA GLY A 133 10.79 -17.11 12.14
C GLY A 133 9.92 -17.15 13.40
N GLY A 134 8.66 -16.76 13.23
CA GLY A 134 7.67 -16.73 14.31
C GLY A 134 6.71 -17.93 14.29
N THR A 135 6.07 -18.19 15.43
CA THR A 135 4.87 -19.04 15.53
C THR A 135 3.70 -18.25 16.11
N PRO A 136 2.46 -18.45 15.64
CA PRO A 136 2.05 -19.33 14.55
C PRO A 136 2.58 -18.86 13.18
N THR A 137 2.76 -19.77 12.23
CA THR A 137 3.39 -19.51 10.92
C THR A 137 2.45 -18.81 9.93
N ASP A 138 1.18 -18.61 10.29
CA ASP A 138 0.23 -17.83 9.50
C ASP A 138 0.38 -16.31 9.70
N ASN A 139 1.45 -15.87 10.39
CA ASN A 139 1.76 -14.46 10.60
C ASN A 139 2.21 -13.75 9.31
N GLU A 140 1.90 -12.47 9.21
CA GLU A 140 2.09 -11.66 8.01
C GLU A 140 3.56 -11.40 7.69
N TRP A 141 4.43 -11.31 8.70
CA TRP A 141 5.86 -11.14 8.48
C TRP A 141 6.46 -12.34 7.74
N ASP A 142 6.21 -13.55 8.23
CA ASP A 142 6.74 -14.77 7.60
C ASP A 142 6.11 -14.99 6.22
N ARG A 143 4.79 -14.81 6.11
CA ARG A 143 4.07 -15.02 4.85
C ARG A 143 4.45 -14.02 3.77
N PHE A 144 4.65 -12.74 4.11
CA PHE A 144 4.77 -11.66 3.12
C PHE A 144 6.15 -11.04 3.04
N ILE A 145 6.78 -10.70 4.18
CA ILE A 145 8.10 -10.07 4.18
C ILE A 145 9.17 -11.12 3.92
N TRP A 146 9.18 -12.22 4.67
CA TRP A 146 10.06 -13.36 4.35
C TRP A 146 9.60 -14.06 3.05
N ASN A 147 8.32 -13.93 2.69
CA ASN A 147 7.73 -14.56 1.50
C ASN A 147 7.77 -16.09 1.55
N GLU A 148 7.52 -16.66 2.73
CA GLU A 148 7.44 -18.11 2.93
C GLU A 148 6.30 -18.75 2.10
N ASP A 149 5.22 -18.00 1.85
CA ASP A 149 4.11 -18.42 0.99
C ASP A 149 4.53 -18.61 -0.49
N GLY A 150 5.72 -18.14 -0.89
CA GLY A 150 6.19 -18.20 -2.27
C GLY A 150 5.34 -17.37 -3.23
N ILE A 151 4.87 -16.21 -2.78
CA ILE A 151 4.00 -15.31 -3.55
C ILE A 151 4.75 -14.86 -4.81
N LYS A 152 4.17 -15.22 -5.96
CA LYS A 152 4.76 -14.94 -7.27
C LYS A 152 4.94 -13.43 -7.46
N GLY A 153 6.15 -13.04 -7.87
CA GLY A 153 6.52 -11.65 -8.16
C GLY A 153 7.14 -10.90 -6.99
N LEU A 154 7.04 -11.41 -5.76
CA LEU A 154 7.87 -10.94 -4.65
C LEU A 154 9.28 -11.54 -4.76
N PRO A 155 10.33 -10.83 -4.30
CA PRO A 155 11.66 -11.40 -4.19
C PRO A 155 11.64 -12.59 -3.22
N ILE A 156 12.46 -13.59 -3.52
CA ILE A 156 12.70 -14.73 -2.65
C ILE A 156 14.02 -14.45 -1.92
N PRO A 157 14.09 -14.56 -0.59
CA PRO A 157 15.34 -14.37 0.12
C PRO A 157 16.36 -15.43 -0.27
N THR A 158 17.60 -14.99 -0.37
CA THR A 158 18.78 -15.83 -0.60
C THR A 158 19.26 -16.45 0.71
N THR A 159 20.31 -17.27 0.66
CA THR A 159 20.93 -17.78 1.89
C THR A 159 21.56 -16.69 2.75
N SER A 160 22.05 -15.59 2.14
CA SER A 160 22.60 -14.43 2.87
C SER A 160 21.51 -13.79 3.71
N ASP A 161 20.36 -13.48 3.09
CA ASP A 161 19.22 -12.84 3.75
C ASP A 161 18.69 -13.62 4.98
N LEU A 162 19.02 -14.92 5.07
CA LEU A 162 18.54 -15.86 6.09
C LEU A 162 19.61 -16.26 7.12
N ASP A 163 20.85 -15.78 6.98
CA ASP A 163 21.95 -16.16 7.86
C ASP A 163 22.05 -15.26 9.11
N LYS A 164 23.22 -15.29 9.78
CA LYS A 164 23.47 -14.58 11.05
C LYS A 164 24.47 -13.43 10.91
N THR A 165 24.90 -13.15 9.70
CA THR A 165 25.82 -12.08 9.38
C THR A 165 25.04 -10.83 9.01
N LEU A 166 25.69 -9.68 9.19
CA LEU A 166 25.10 -8.40 8.85
C LEU A 166 26.09 -7.71 7.93
N ASP A 167 25.94 -7.91 6.63
CA ASP A 167 26.91 -7.46 5.64
C ASP A 167 26.29 -6.73 4.43
N TYR A 168 27.08 -6.50 3.39
CA TYR A 168 26.62 -5.80 2.19
C TYR A 168 25.83 -6.69 1.24
N ASP A 169 25.99 -8.01 1.29
CA ASP A 169 25.20 -8.93 0.47
C ASP A 169 23.74 -8.88 0.93
N ASP A 170 23.50 -8.77 2.23
CA ASP A 170 22.17 -8.52 2.79
C ASP A 170 21.64 -7.11 2.44
N LEU A 171 22.48 -6.08 2.60
CA LEU A 171 22.06 -4.70 2.36
C LEU A 171 21.67 -4.47 0.89
N ASP A 172 22.53 -4.94 -0.02
CA ASP A 172 22.42 -4.71 -1.46
C ASP A 172 21.63 -5.83 -2.18
N GLY A 173 21.20 -6.85 -1.45
CA GLY A 173 20.37 -7.95 -1.94
C GLY A 173 18.99 -7.51 -2.43
N GLU A 174 18.46 -8.21 -3.44
CA GLU A 174 17.16 -7.87 -4.05
C GLU A 174 15.99 -7.95 -3.05
N HIS A 175 16.09 -8.86 -2.08
CA HIS A 175 15.08 -9.00 -1.03
C HIS A 175 15.01 -7.76 -0.13
N ASN A 176 16.17 -7.30 0.37
CA ASN A 176 16.23 -6.11 1.21
C ASN A 176 15.98 -4.80 0.44
N LYS A 177 16.31 -4.72 -0.86
CA LYS A 177 15.93 -3.57 -1.71
C LYS A 177 14.43 -3.31 -1.73
N LEU A 178 13.61 -4.36 -1.64
CA LEU A 178 12.17 -4.21 -1.47
C LEU A 178 11.80 -3.95 -0.02
N TRP A 179 12.26 -4.80 0.91
CA TRP A 179 11.67 -4.87 2.24
C TRP A 179 12.39 -4.08 3.34
N SER A 180 13.59 -3.57 3.12
CA SER A 180 14.33 -2.71 4.06
C SER A 180 14.33 -3.22 5.51
N TRP A 181 14.57 -4.52 5.72
CA TRP A 181 14.60 -5.16 7.03
C TRP A 181 16.00 -5.10 7.66
N TRP A 182 17.03 -4.90 6.85
CA TRP A 182 18.42 -4.91 7.26
C TRP A 182 18.72 -3.82 8.30
N ALA A 183 19.30 -4.25 9.42
CA ALA A 183 19.73 -3.43 10.54
C ALA A 183 18.68 -2.44 11.08
N ASN A 184 17.42 -2.83 11.02
CA ASN A 184 16.31 -2.14 11.65
C ASN A 184 15.27 -3.15 12.14
N CYS A 185 14.66 -2.89 13.29
CA CYS A 185 13.67 -3.77 13.89
C CYS A 185 12.28 -3.17 13.71
N SER A 186 11.33 -3.93 13.20
CA SER A 186 9.93 -3.52 13.14
C SER A 186 9.18 -4.12 14.32
N TRP A 187 8.48 -3.30 15.10
CA TRP A 187 7.52 -3.81 16.08
C TRP A 187 6.39 -4.57 15.39
N CYS A 188 5.98 -5.67 15.99
CA CYS A 188 4.81 -6.45 15.59
C CYS A 188 3.68 -6.31 16.62
N LYS A 189 2.50 -6.82 16.26
CA LYS A 189 1.31 -6.75 17.10
C LYS A 189 1.44 -7.49 18.43
N GLU A 190 2.18 -8.59 18.41
CA GLU A 190 2.06 -9.62 19.43
C GLU A 190 2.79 -9.29 20.73
N ILE A 191 2.12 -9.65 21.82
CA ILE A 191 2.75 -9.87 23.12
C ILE A 191 3.54 -11.18 23.03
N TYR A 192 4.79 -11.16 23.49
CA TYR A 192 5.59 -12.37 23.53
C TYR A 192 4.99 -13.38 24.53
N LYS A 193 4.78 -14.61 24.07
CA LYS A 193 4.01 -15.63 24.78
C LYS A 193 4.55 -15.96 26.16
N GLU A 194 5.88 -16.07 26.30
CA GLU A 194 6.52 -16.47 27.55
C GLU A 194 6.78 -15.27 28.49
N ASN A 195 6.56 -14.03 28.04
CA ASN A 195 6.75 -12.83 28.87
C ASN A 195 5.80 -11.70 28.44
N THR A 196 4.73 -11.49 29.21
CA THR A 196 3.68 -10.51 28.92
C THR A 196 4.13 -9.06 28.95
N ASP A 197 5.30 -8.76 29.52
CA ASP A 197 5.88 -7.41 29.48
C ASP A 197 6.64 -7.13 28.17
N SER A 198 6.87 -8.18 27.36
CA SER A 198 7.66 -8.10 26.15
C SER A 198 6.79 -8.14 24.89
N ARG A 199 7.30 -7.55 23.82
CA ARG A 199 6.64 -7.42 22.52
C ARG A 199 7.57 -7.94 21.46
N VAL A 200 6.97 -8.50 20.42
CA VAL A 200 7.71 -9.10 19.31
C VAL A 200 8.18 -8.01 18.36
N TRP A 201 9.41 -8.16 17.89
CA TRP A 201 9.94 -7.40 16.77
C TRP A 201 10.66 -8.33 15.80
N ARG A 202 10.76 -7.89 14.54
CA ARG A 202 11.33 -8.68 13.45
C ARG A 202 12.34 -7.87 12.63
N GLY A 203 13.21 -8.56 11.89
CA GLY A 203 14.24 -7.95 11.04
C GLY A 203 15.59 -7.77 11.73
N TYR A 204 16.36 -6.76 11.34
CA TYR A 204 17.73 -6.47 11.77
C TYR A 204 18.80 -7.40 11.18
N TYR A 205 18.94 -8.62 11.69
CA TYR A 205 20.01 -9.54 11.26
C TYR A 205 19.62 -10.39 10.05
N SER A 206 18.34 -10.67 9.89
CA SER A 206 17.84 -11.52 8.81
C SER A 206 16.38 -11.21 8.51
N ALA A 207 15.95 -11.50 7.28
CA ALA A 207 14.56 -11.36 6.85
C ALA A 207 13.57 -12.14 7.73
N HIS A 208 13.97 -13.27 8.32
CA HIS A 208 13.11 -14.06 9.21
C HIS A 208 13.45 -13.91 10.70
N TYR A 209 14.38 -13.03 11.05
CA TYR A 209 14.81 -12.89 12.44
C TYR A 209 13.61 -12.52 13.34
N PHE A 210 13.50 -13.21 14.46
CA PHE A 210 12.47 -13.06 15.47
C PHE A 210 13.14 -12.83 16.82
N ASP A 211 12.69 -11.83 17.55
CA ASP A 211 13.13 -11.60 18.93
C ASP A 211 12.05 -10.76 19.64
N TYR A 212 12.27 -10.45 20.91
CA TYR A 212 11.36 -9.69 21.72
C TYR A 212 12.09 -8.71 22.61
N ASP A 213 11.41 -7.65 23.03
CA ASP A 213 11.93 -6.77 24.07
C ASP A 213 10.80 -6.12 24.87
N LYS A 214 11.12 -5.46 25.97
CA LYS A 214 10.15 -4.75 26.82
C LYS A 214 9.37 -3.71 26.02
N SER A 215 8.06 -3.66 26.24
CA SER A 215 7.12 -2.82 25.48
C SER A 215 7.43 -1.31 25.49
N TYR A 216 8.03 -0.83 26.58
CA TYR A 216 8.34 0.58 26.82
C TYR A 216 9.73 1.01 26.31
N TYR A 217 10.54 0.09 25.77
CA TYR A 217 11.88 0.46 25.31
C TYR A 217 11.85 1.31 24.05
N THR A 218 12.53 2.46 24.14
CA THR A 218 12.77 3.39 23.04
C THR A 218 14.26 3.65 22.84
N THR A 219 15.03 3.76 23.93
CA THR A 219 16.34 4.42 23.91
C THR A 219 17.44 3.60 23.28
N ASN A 220 18.12 4.21 22.30
CA ASN A 220 19.33 3.69 21.66
C ASN A 220 19.17 2.35 20.94
N LYS A 221 17.94 1.95 20.64
CA LYS A 221 17.63 0.70 19.96
C LYS A 221 17.07 0.96 18.56
N PRO A 222 17.30 0.03 17.62
CA PRO A 222 16.78 0.07 16.26
C PRO A 222 15.28 -0.27 16.18
N TYR A 223 14.49 -0.05 17.23
CA TYR A 223 13.06 -0.34 17.22
C TYR A 223 12.30 0.75 16.47
N GLY A 224 11.46 0.33 15.51
CA GLY A 224 10.74 1.26 14.66
C GLY A 224 9.36 0.77 14.26
N TRP A 225 8.63 1.70 13.65
CA TRP A 225 7.27 1.54 13.18
C TRP A 225 7.26 1.33 11.67
N ARG A 226 6.83 0.14 11.24
CA ARG A 226 6.43 -0.18 9.87
C ARG A 226 4.91 -0.28 9.81
N PRO A 227 4.20 0.71 9.26
CA PRO A 227 2.75 0.64 9.17
C PRO A 227 2.30 -0.36 8.10
N VAL A 228 1.11 -0.89 8.33
CA VAL A 228 0.30 -1.62 7.36
C VAL A 228 -1.03 -0.91 7.25
N LEU A 229 -1.50 -0.67 6.03
CA LEU A 229 -2.86 -0.23 5.78
C LEU A 229 -3.68 -1.43 5.33
N GLU A 230 -4.71 -1.78 6.07
CA GLU A 230 -5.81 -2.55 5.49
C GLU A 230 -6.71 -1.57 4.76
N VAL A 231 -7.01 -1.85 3.48
CA VAL A 231 -8.02 -1.09 2.76
C VAL A 231 -9.35 -1.30 3.47
N LEU A 232 -9.85 -0.26 4.13
CA LEU A 232 -11.21 -0.25 4.60
C LEU A 232 -12.01 0.13 3.39
N ASN A 233 -12.87 -0.79 2.96
CA ASN A 233 -13.82 -0.51 1.91
C ASN A 233 -14.69 0.68 2.35
N SER A 234 -14.29 1.92 2.05
CA SER A 234 -15.21 3.05 1.95
C SER A 234 -16.05 2.74 0.72
N ASP A 235 -17.22 2.15 0.96
CA ASP A 235 -18.25 1.88 -0.05
C ASP A 235 -17.89 0.86 -1.15
N ASN A 236 -17.06 -0.13 -0.81
CA ASN A 236 -16.78 -1.31 -1.65
C ASN A 236 -17.58 -2.57 -1.26
N GLU A 237 -18.72 -2.42 -0.59
CA GLU A 237 -19.81 -3.41 -0.75
C GLU A 237 -20.44 -3.26 -2.16
N ASN A 238 -19.62 -3.49 -3.22
CA ASN A 238 -20.01 -3.85 -4.60
C ASN A 238 -18.90 -3.66 -5.66
N SER A 239 -17.63 -3.31 -5.35
CA SER A 239 -16.63 -3.22 -6.46
C SER A 239 -16.27 -4.57 -7.08
N ASP A 240 -16.55 -5.68 -6.40
CA ASP A 240 -16.39 -7.00 -7.02
C ASP A 240 -17.46 -7.34 -8.05
N THR A 241 -18.59 -6.60 -8.06
CA THR A 241 -19.67 -6.72 -9.06
C THR A 241 -19.65 -5.60 -10.10
N LYS A 242 -19.22 -4.38 -9.72
CA LYS A 242 -19.17 -3.23 -10.63
C LYS A 242 -18.11 -3.44 -11.71
N LYS A 243 -18.52 -3.34 -12.96
CA LYS A 243 -17.63 -3.40 -14.12
C LYS A 243 -17.74 -2.13 -14.94
N PHE A 244 -16.61 -1.65 -15.41
CA PHE A 244 -16.50 -0.41 -16.16
C PHE A 244 -16.03 -0.66 -17.59
N LEU A 245 -16.46 0.23 -18.50
CA LEU A 245 -15.96 0.34 -19.86
C LEU A 245 -15.82 1.82 -20.21
N ILE A 246 -14.89 2.12 -21.12
CA ILE A 246 -14.74 3.45 -21.71
C ILE A 246 -15.48 3.45 -23.05
N LYS A 247 -16.23 4.51 -23.35
CA LYS A 247 -16.82 4.74 -24.66
C LYS A 247 -16.23 5.99 -25.29
N GLN A 248 -15.73 5.88 -26.52
CA GLN A 248 -15.30 7.00 -27.34
C GLN A 248 -15.91 6.85 -28.73
N ASN A 249 -16.58 7.90 -29.21
CA ASN A 249 -17.50 7.81 -30.34
C ASN A 249 -18.55 6.70 -30.08
N ASP A 250 -18.66 5.74 -31.00
CA ASP A 250 -19.57 4.58 -30.91
C ASP A 250 -18.88 3.29 -30.45
N ASN A 251 -17.57 3.32 -30.19
CA ASN A 251 -16.79 2.13 -29.81
C ASN A 251 -16.60 2.04 -28.28
N TYR A 252 -16.45 0.80 -27.81
CA TYR A 252 -16.16 0.46 -26.42
C TYR A 252 -14.72 0.00 -26.26
N TYR A 253 -14.14 0.33 -25.10
CA TYR A 253 -12.75 0.06 -24.80
C TYR A 253 -12.61 -0.45 -23.36
N THR A 254 -11.60 -1.29 -23.15
CA THR A 254 -11.13 -1.65 -21.81
C THR A 254 -9.74 -1.08 -21.57
N ILE A 255 -9.41 -0.86 -20.31
CA ILE A 255 -8.07 -0.50 -19.82
C ILE A 255 -7.44 -1.63 -19.00
N ASP A 256 -8.14 -2.76 -18.84
CA ASP A 256 -7.61 -3.93 -18.16
C ASP A 256 -6.44 -4.52 -18.97
N ASN A 257 -5.22 -4.36 -18.46
CA ASN A 257 -3.97 -4.69 -19.15
C ASN A 257 -3.71 -3.89 -20.45
N GLY A 258 -4.09 -2.61 -20.46
CA GLY A 258 -3.82 -1.67 -21.57
C GLY A 258 -5.09 -1.23 -22.29
N TYR A 259 -4.96 -0.23 -23.16
CA TYR A 259 -6.10 0.35 -23.87
C TYR A 259 -6.45 -0.46 -25.13
N ILE A 260 -7.54 -1.24 -25.06
CA ILE A 260 -7.93 -2.20 -26.09
C ILE A 260 -9.29 -1.83 -26.67
N ASP A 261 -9.36 -1.70 -28.00
CA ASP A 261 -10.61 -1.54 -28.76
C ASP A 261 -11.41 -2.85 -28.76
N LEU A 262 -12.64 -2.78 -28.24
CA LEU A 262 -13.59 -3.90 -28.18
C LEU A 262 -14.63 -3.84 -29.32
N GLY A 263 -14.63 -2.78 -30.12
CA GLY A 263 -15.58 -2.52 -31.20
C GLY A 263 -16.90 -1.93 -30.71
N GLN A 264 -17.94 -2.09 -31.52
CA GLN A 264 -19.29 -1.58 -31.27
C GLN A 264 -20.17 -2.66 -30.63
N ALA A 265 -21.21 -2.22 -29.91
CA ALA A 265 -22.26 -3.09 -29.40
C ALA A 265 -23.60 -2.64 -29.98
N ASP A 266 -24.17 -3.46 -30.86
CA ASP A 266 -25.44 -3.16 -31.54
C ASP A 266 -26.65 -3.40 -30.62
N THR A 267 -26.49 -4.25 -29.61
CA THR A 267 -27.55 -4.58 -28.65
C THR A 267 -27.07 -4.49 -27.21
N THR A 268 -28.03 -4.35 -26.28
CA THR A 268 -27.76 -4.42 -24.84
C THR A 268 -27.11 -5.75 -24.43
N ASN A 269 -27.41 -6.86 -25.10
CA ASN A 269 -26.78 -8.14 -24.84
C ASN A 269 -25.31 -8.15 -25.25
N ASP A 270 -24.97 -7.52 -26.38
CA ASP A 270 -23.58 -7.40 -26.82
C ASP A 270 -22.78 -6.56 -25.83
N LEU A 271 -23.35 -5.44 -25.37
CA LEU A 271 -22.73 -4.60 -24.35
C LEU A 271 -22.55 -5.34 -23.02
N ASN A 272 -23.55 -6.13 -22.61
CA ASN A 272 -23.45 -6.98 -21.42
C ASN A 272 -22.32 -8.00 -21.54
N ASN A 273 -22.16 -8.64 -22.71
CA ASN A 273 -21.05 -9.56 -22.96
C ASN A 273 -19.69 -8.87 -22.88
N LEU A 274 -19.59 -7.62 -23.37
CA LEU A 274 -18.39 -6.80 -23.23
C LEU A 274 -18.06 -6.52 -21.77
N PHE A 275 -19.03 -6.11 -20.95
CA PHE A 275 -18.84 -5.96 -19.51
C PHE A 275 -18.38 -7.27 -18.88
N ASP A 276 -19.06 -8.38 -19.19
CA ASP A 276 -18.78 -9.64 -18.53
C ASP A 276 -17.37 -10.15 -18.80
N LYS A 277 -16.88 -9.96 -20.03
CA LYS A 277 -15.59 -10.47 -20.50
C LYS A 277 -14.42 -9.50 -20.33
N HIS A 278 -14.67 -8.19 -20.45
CA HIS A 278 -13.62 -7.18 -20.60
C HIS A 278 -13.78 -6.00 -19.63
N GLY A 279 -14.86 -5.95 -18.86
CA GLY A 279 -15.11 -4.86 -17.93
C GLY A 279 -14.06 -4.84 -16.83
N PHE A 280 -13.37 -3.70 -16.70
CA PHE A 280 -12.37 -3.48 -15.67
C PHE A 280 -13.06 -3.11 -14.36
N LYS A 281 -12.43 -3.42 -13.22
CA LYS A 281 -13.02 -3.20 -11.88
C LYS A 281 -12.48 -1.97 -11.17
N ASP A 282 -11.31 -1.49 -11.59
CA ASP A 282 -10.58 -0.46 -10.88
C ASP A 282 -10.42 0.78 -11.77
N LEU A 283 -11.14 1.85 -11.44
CA LEU A 283 -10.99 3.17 -12.08
C LEU A 283 -9.66 3.84 -11.70
N TYR A 284 -8.97 3.34 -10.67
CA TYR A 284 -7.69 3.84 -10.19
C TYR A 284 -6.52 3.66 -11.17
N LEU A 285 -6.71 2.91 -12.26
CA LEU A 285 -5.75 2.80 -13.37
C LEU A 285 -5.56 4.13 -14.13
N ILE A 286 -6.27 5.19 -13.74
CA ILE A 286 -6.16 6.55 -14.26
C ILE A 286 -5.81 7.43 -13.05
N THR A 287 -4.51 7.54 -12.77
CA THR A 287 -3.78 7.98 -11.56
C THR A 287 -4.06 9.42 -11.01
N LYS A 288 -3.15 9.93 -10.15
CA LYS A 288 -3.29 10.40 -8.75
C LYS A 288 -3.51 11.91 -8.52
N GLU A 289 -4.21 12.22 -7.43
CA GLU A 289 -4.58 13.53 -6.86
C GLU A 289 -5.86 14.15 -7.45
N PHE A 290 -6.76 14.56 -6.55
CA PHE A 290 -8.07 15.09 -6.90
C PHE A 290 -8.25 16.53 -6.36
N ASN A 291 -8.57 17.45 -7.27
CA ASN A 291 -9.04 18.81 -6.96
C ASN A 291 -10.21 19.28 -7.87
N GLY A 292 -10.85 18.37 -8.62
CA GLY A 292 -11.60 18.72 -9.84
C GLY A 292 -13.10 18.39 -9.87
N LYS A 293 -13.69 18.38 -11.07
CA LYS A 293 -15.14 18.50 -11.30
C LYS A 293 -15.88 17.17 -11.10
N LYS A 294 -17.19 17.26 -10.79
CA LYS A 294 -18.11 16.12 -10.75
C LYS A 294 -18.95 16.08 -12.02
N ILE A 295 -19.05 14.92 -12.65
CA ILE A 295 -20.02 14.64 -13.73
C ILE A 295 -21.02 13.63 -13.19
N HIS A 296 -22.29 14.00 -13.20
CA HIS A 296 -23.37 13.12 -12.80
C HIS A 296 -23.51 11.94 -13.79
N MET A 297 -23.98 10.81 -13.30
CA MET A 297 -24.28 9.62 -14.09
C MET A 297 -25.78 9.33 -14.06
N SER A 298 -26.34 9.02 -15.22
CA SER A 298 -27.72 8.57 -15.35
C SER A 298 -27.77 7.07 -15.57
N LYS A 299 -28.79 6.42 -14.98
CA LYS A 299 -29.08 5.01 -15.19
C LYS A 299 -30.06 4.83 -16.33
N ASP A 300 -29.76 3.91 -17.25
CA ASP A 300 -30.68 3.50 -18.29
C ASP A 300 -31.69 2.43 -17.78
N LYS A 301 -32.62 2.05 -18.65
CA LYS A 301 -33.65 1.03 -18.37
C LYS A 301 -33.10 -0.39 -18.18
N ASN A 302 -31.83 -0.63 -18.51
CA ASN A 302 -31.14 -1.91 -18.42
C ASN A 302 -30.16 -1.94 -17.24
N ASP A 303 -30.30 -0.99 -16.31
CA ASP A 303 -29.46 -0.81 -15.14
C ASP A 303 -28.01 -0.39 -15.41
N ILE A 304 -27.69 0.06 -16.63
CA ILE A 304 -26.37 0.56 -17.00
C ILE A 304 -26.29 2.05 -16.68
N TRP A 305 -25.25 2.45 -15.97
CA TRP A 305 -24.96 3.85 -15.67
C TRP A 305 -23.99 4.42 -16.70
N GLU A 306 -24.25 5.63 -17.19
CA GLU A 306 -23.39 6.36 -18.11
C GLU A 306 -23.22 7.80 -17.62
N THR A 307 -22.04 8.38 -17.81
CA THR A 307 -21.80 9.80 -17.54
C THR A 307 -22.66 10.69 -18.44
N ASP A 308 -23.36 11.64 -17.83
CA ASP A 308 -24.30 12.55 -18.52
C ASP A 308 -23.62 13.45 -19.56
N SER A 309 -22.30 13.63 -19.43
CA SER A 309 -21.49 14.43 -20.34
C SER A 309 -20.16 13.74 -20.60
N GLU A 310 -19.55 14.05 -21.73
CA GLU A 310 -18.21 13.57 -22.04
C GLU A 310 -17.18 14.21 -21.10
N LEU A 311 -16.26 13.37 -20.62
CA LEU A 311 -15.02 13.79 -20.00
C LEU A 311 -14.04 14.11 -21.13
N ASP A 312 -13.22 15.13 -20.93
CA ASP A 312 -12.16 15.51 -21.87
C ASP A 312 -10.82 15.11 -21.25
N MET A 313 -10.21 14.04 -21.75
CA MET A 313 -8.96 13.49 -21.23
C MET A 313 -7.79 14.47 -21.35
N ASN A 314 -7.87 15.47 -22.23
CA ASN A 314 -6.84 16.52 -22.27
C ASN A 314 -6.96 17.51 -21.11
N LYS A 315 -8.09 17.48 -20.39
CA LYS A 315 -8.35 18.26 -19.17
C LYS A 315 -8.31 17.40 -17.91
N VAL A 316 -8.17 16.08 -18.05
CA VAL A 316 -8.00 15.15 -16.95
C VAL A 316 -6.50 15.05 -16.72
N GLU A 317 -6.06 15.69 -15.64
CA GLU A 317 -4.67 15.67 -15.23
C GLU A 317 -4.51 14.69 -14.03
N GLY A 318 -5.57 14.37 -13.27
CA GLY A 318 -5.51 13.49 -12.09
C GLY A 318 -6.60 12.41 -12.01
N ASP A 319 -6.92 11.96 -10.78
CA ASP A 319 -7.69 10.73 -10.52
C ASP A 319 -9.06 10.73 -11.14
N VAL A 320 -9.52 9.60 -11.67
CA VAL A 320 -10.93 9.38 -12.04
C VAL A 320 -11.57 8.41 -11.05
N GLN A 321 -12.60 8.85 -10.33
CA GLN A 321 -13.23 8.08 -9.25
C GLN A 321 -14.76 8.08 -9.37
N LEU A 322 -15.37 6.93 -9.09
CA LEU A 322 -16.81 6.85 -8.84
C LEU A 322 -17.11 7.35 -7.42
N VAL A 323 -18.06 8.27 -7.30
CA VAL A 323 -18.56 8.80 -6.04
C VAL A 323 -20.07 8.59 -5.99
N GLU A 324 -20.56 8.00 -4.91
CA GLU A 324 -21.99 7.81 -4.67
C GLU A 324 -22.41 8.69 -3.48
N GLU A 325 -23.25 9.70 -3.72
CA GLU A 325 -23.70 10.67 -2.71
C GLU A 325 -25.22 10.88 -2.85
N ASN A 326 -25.98 10.80 -1.76
CA ASN A 326 -27.43 11.06 -1.75
C ASN A 326 -28.24 10.24 -2.79
N ASN A 327 -27.92 8.97 -2.99
CA ASN A 327 -28.48 8.07 -4.03
C ASN A 327 -28.17 8.48 -5.49
N GLU A 328 -27.30 9.46 -5.69
CA GLU A 328 -26.81 9.86 -6.99
C GLU A 328 -25.39 9.34 -7.21
N LYS A 329 -25.00 9.19 -8.47
CA LYS A 329 -23.69 8.68 -8.86
C LYS A 329 -22.96 9.70 -9.70
N TYR A 330 -21.68 9.84 -9.45
CA TYR A 330 -20.84 10.82 -10.08
C TYR A 330 -19.50 10.21 -10.46
N ILE A 331 -18.96 10.65 -11.58
CA ILE A 331 -17.53 10.53 -11.87
C ILE A 331 -16.86 11.84 -11.45
N LYS A 332 -15.97 11.77 -10.47
CA LYS A 332 -15.02 12.83 -10.11
C LYS A 332 -13.78 12.69 -10.99
N TYR A 333 -13.24 13.79 -11.49
CA TYR A 333 -11.91 13.79 -12.12
C TYR A 333 -11.03 14.98 -11.67
N GLY A 334 -9.71 14.75 -11.52
CA GLY A 334 -8.75 15.69 -10.90
C GLY A 334 -7.73 16.37 -11.83
N SER A 335 -6.83 17.16 -11.22
CA SER A 335 -5.64 17.75 -11.85
C SER A 335 -4.36 17.30 -11.12
N GLY A 336 -3.48 16.58 -11.81
CA GLY A 336 -2.29 15.89 -11.31
C GLY A 336 -1.36 15.46 -12.48
N GLU A 337 -0.39 14.57 -12.25
CA GLU A 337 0.31 13.87 -13.34
C GLU A 337 -0.27 12.47 -13.49
N CYS A 338 -0.57 12.05 -14.72
CA CYS A 338 -1.23 10.77 -14.94
C CYS A 338 -0.59 9.84 -15.98
N ASP A 339 -0.34 8.58 -15.58
CA ASP A 339 0.07 7.46 -16.45
C ASP A 339 -1.15 6.92 -17.22
N ILE A 340 -1.71 7.77 -18.08
CA ILE A 340 -2.84 7.43 -18.96
C ILE A 340 -2.29 6.73 -20.20
N PRO A 341 -2.95 5.69 -20.73
CA PRO A 341 -2.69 5.26 -22.10
C PRO A 341 -2.84 6.44 -23.06
N ASP A 342 -1.74 6.86 -23.69
CA ASP A 342 -1.73 7.95 -24.68
C ASP A 342 -2.76 7.73 -25.79
N GLU A 343 -3.17 6.49 -26.00
CA GLU A 343 -4.23 6.04 -26.90
C GLU A 343 -5.57 6.76 -26.65
N ILE A 344 -5.97 6.99 -25.40
CA ILE A 344 -7.25 7.65 -25.08
C ILE A 344 -7.27 9.09 -25.62
N LYS A 345 -6.13 9.78 -25.51
CA LYS A 345 -5.96 11.18 -25.97
C LYS A 345 -6.00 11.29 -27.50
N LYS A 346 -5.68 10.20 -28.22
CA LYS A 346 -5.64 10.16 -29.69
C LYS A 346 -7.02 9.99 -30.32
N ILE A 347 -8.00 9.44 -29.60
CA ILE A 347 -9.34 9.14 -30.13
C ILE A 347 -10.33 10.20 -29.66
N ASN A 348 -11.26 10.62 -30.55
CA ASN A 348 -12.34 11.57 -30.24
C ASN A 348 -11.84 12.87 -29.57
N GLU A 349 -10.66 13.36 -29.97
CA GLU A 349 -10.01 14.53 -29.34
C GLU A 349 -9.85 14.38 -27.82
N GLY A 350 -9.62 13.16 -27.33
CA GLY A 350 -9.53 12.84 -25.90
C GLY A 350 -10.88 12.78 -25.18
N LYS A 351 -12.01 12.97 -25.85
CA LYS A 351 -13.33 12.93 -25.21
C LYS A 351 -13.83 11.51 -25.05
N PHE A 352 -14.35 11.18 -23.87
CA PHE A 352 -14.83 9.85 -23.53
C PHE A 352 -15.97 9.87 -22.52
N LYS A 353 -16.67 8.75 -22.43
CA LYS A 353 -17.65 8.48 -21.38
C LYS A 353 -17.28 7.22 -20.61
N ILE A 354 -17.70 7.17 -19.36
CA ILE A 354 -17.55 5.97 -18.52
C ILE A 354 -18.92 5.33 -18.37
N LEU A 355 -18.95 4.03 -18.64
CA LEU A 355 -20.11 3.20 -18.37
C LEU A 355 -19.81 2.27 -17.20
N MET A 356 -20.81 2.04 -16.37
CA MET A 356 -20.75 1.14 -15.22
C MET A 356 -21.96 0.22 -15.22
N LYS A 357 -21.72 -1.06 -14.99
CA LYS A 357 -22.73 -2.08 -14.72
C LYS A 357 -22.57 -2.62 -13.31
#